data_AF-A0A520LEI0-F1
#
_entry.id   AF-A0A520LEI0-F1
#
_cell.length_a   1.000
_cell.length_b   1.000
_cell.length_c   1.000
_cell.angle_alpha   90.00
_cell.angle_beta   90.00
_cell.angle_gamma   90.00
#
_symmetry.space_group_name_H-M   'P 1'
#
loop_
_entity.id
_entity.type
_entity.pdbx_description
1 polymer ?
#
loop_
_entity_poly.entity_id
_entity_poly.type
_entity_poly.pdbx_seq_one_letter_code
_entity_poly.pdbx_strand_id
1 'polypeptide(L)'
;MATTKRTRFSRRLPDHVTDELVNVLGSDPKLFGFNELFEDVYERLKERNAVSGGEEMLRLRAYEKLQNLVTRGLAEKDGKEYRGLERIQEAHSDNLAQQEG
;
A
#
# COMPACT_ATOMS: atom_id res chain seq x y z
N MET A 1 31.41 -28.71 -5.81
CA MET A 1 31.89 -27.32 -5.75
C MET A 1 30.74 -26.40 -6.14
N ALA A 2 30.61 -25.28 -5.41
CA ALA A 2 29.59 -24.23 -5.51
C ALA A 2 29.41 -23.72 -6.96
N THR A 3 28.28 -23.14 -7.39
CA THR A 3 27.69 -21.91 -6.83
C THR A 3 26.20 -21.77 -7.12
N THR A 4 25.43 -21.64 -6.04
CA THR A 4 24.08 -21.07 -5.99
C THR A 4 24.08 -19.67 -6.62
N LYS A 5 23.34 -19.47 -7.72
CA LYS A 5 22.91 -18.13 -8.14
C LYS A 5 21.39 -18.07 -8.16
N ARG A 6 20.80 -18.06 -6.96
CA ARG A 6 19.49 -17.43 -6.75
C ARG A 6 19.72 -15.93 -6.89
N THR A 7 19.62 -15.41 -8.10
CA THR A 7 19.44 -13.97 -8.30
C THR A 7 18.06 -13.62 -7.76
N ARG A 8 17.97 -13.38 -6.45
CA ARG A 8 16.80 -12.83 -5.77
C ARG A 8 16.65 -11.38 -6.24
N PHE A 9 16.15 -11.19 -7.47
CA PHE A 9 15.62 -9.92 -7.97
C PHE A 9 14.29 -9.59 -7.27
N SER A 10 14.27 -9.69 -5.94
CA SER A 10 13.20 -9.15 -5.11
C SER A 10 13.82 -8.30 -4.02
N ARG A 11 14.62 -7.31 -4.41
CA ARG A 11 14.49 -6.03 -3.73
C ARG A 11 13.17 -5.47 -4.21
N ARG A 12 12.06 -5.93 -3.61
CA ARG A 12 10.76 -5.29 -3.81
C ARG A 12 11.01 -3.83 -3.48
N LEU A 13 10.91 -2.96 -4.49
CA LEU A 13 11.00 -1.52 -4.25
C LEU A 13 10.02 -1.20 -3.11
N PRO A 14 10.40 -0.32 -2.17
CA PRO A 14 9.47 0.11 -1.12
C PRO A 14 8.17 0.54 -1.81
N ASP A 15 7.07 -0.12 -1.45
CA ASP A 15 5.80 0.09 -2.10
C ASP A 15 5.15 1.33 -1.48
N HIS A 16 5.67 2.50 -1.86
CA HIS A 16 5.26 3.79 -1.30
C HIS A 16 3.74 4.00 -1.36
N VAL A 17 3.09 3.46 -2.40
CA VAL A 17 1.62 3.53 -2.55
C VAL A 17 0.92 2.72 -1.45
N THR A 18 1.37 1.48 -1.18
CA THR A 18 0.84 0.67 -0.09
C THR A 18 1.13 1.33 1.27
N ASP A 19 2.33 1.87 1.47
CA ASP A 19 2.68 2.55 2.72
C ASP A 19 1.76 3.73 3.00
N GLU A 20 1.52 4.59 2.01
CA GLU A 20 0.60 5.72 2.17
C GLU A 20 -0.85 5.28 2.35
N LEU A 21 -1.31 4.23 1.65
CA LEU A 21 -2.63 3.64 1.88
C LEU A 21 -2.78 3.15 3.33
N VAL A 22 -1.76 2.47 3.87
CA VAL A 22 -1.72 1.99 5.25
C VAL A 22 -1.69 3.16 6.24
N ASN A 23 -0.95 4.23 5.95
CA ASN A 23 -0.90 5.43 6.77
C ASN A 23 -2.26 6.12 6.84
N VAL A 24 -2.93 6.34 5.70
CA VAL A 24 -4.22 7.03 5.66
C VAL A 24 -5.32 6.18 6.31
N LEU A 25 -5.45 4.91 5.91
CA LEU A 25 -6.45 3.99 6.45
C LEU A 25 -6.20 3.61 7.92
N GLY A 26 -4.95 3.67 8.38
CA GLY A 26 -4.58 3.41 9.77
C GLY A 26 -4.70 4.64 10.68
N SER A 27 -4.79 5.85 10.11
CA SER A 27 -4.89 7.09 10.89
C SER A 27 -6.30 7.33 11.44
N ASP A 28 -7.34 6.89 10.73
CA ASP A 28 -8.73 7.09 11.14
C ASP A 28 -9.57 5.82 10.90
N PRO A 29 -10.39 5.40 11.88
CA PRO A 29 -11.24 4.21 11.73
C PRO A 29 -12.49 4.44 10.87
N LYS A 30 -12.67 5.61 10.23
CA LYS A 30 -13.81 5.87 9.34
C LYS A 30 -13.74 5.07 8.04
N LEU A 31 -14.87 5.09 7.33
CA LEU A 31 -14.98 4.65 5.94
C LEU A 31 -14.52 5.79 5.03
N PHE A 32 -13.60 5.50 4.12
CA PHE A 32 -13.08 6.42 3.11
C PHE A 32 -13.60 6.06 1.73
N GLY A 33 -14.19 7.01 1.02
CA GLY A 33 -14.44 6.85 -0.41
C GLY A 33 -13.13 6.75 -1.20
N PHE A 34 -13.07 5.94 -2.25
CA PHE A 34 -11.83 5.73 -3.02
C PHE A 34 -11.20 7.04 -3.54
N ASN A 35 -12.01 8.02 -3.96
CA ASN A 35 -11.48 9.31 -4.43
C ASN A 35 -10.81 10.09 -3.30
N GLU A 36 -11.50 10.24 -2.16
CA GLU A 36 -10.94 10.91 -0.97
C GLU A 36 -9.65 10.22 -0.52
N LEU A 37 -9.67 8.89 -0.39
CA LEU A 37 -8.50 8.10 -0.04
C LEU A 37 -7.34 8.30 -1.02
N PHE A 38 -7.63 8.33 -2.32
CA PHE A 38 -6.62 8.50 -3.34
C PHE A 38 -6.02 9.92 -3.31
N GLU A 39 -6.82 10.95 -3.09
CA GLU A 39 -6.36 12.34 -2.95
C GLU A 39 -5.38 12.47 -1.77
N ASP A 40 -5.75 11.98 -0.59
CA ASP A 40 -4.89 11.95 0.60
C ASP A 40 -3.56 11.21 0.35
N VAL A 41 -3.63 10.01 -0.27
CA VAL A 41 -2.45 9.22 -0.63
C VAL A 41 -1.58 9.98 -1.64
N TYR A 42 -2.19 10.61 -2.63
CA TYR A 42 -1.48 11.30 -3.69
C TYR A 42 -0.77 12.57 -3.18
N GLU A 43 -1.39 13.33 -2.29
CA GLU A 43 -0.75 14.46 -1.63
C GLU A 43 0.49 14.03 -0.83
N ARG A 44 0.36 12.96 -0.04
CA ARG A 44 1.51 12.41 0.71
C ARG A 44 2.63 11.90 -0.19
N LEU A 45 2.29 11.24 -1.29
CA LEU A 45 3.28 10.81 -2.29
C LEU A 45 4.00 12.00 -2.94
N LYS A 46 3.29 13.12 -3.19
CA LYS A 46 3.88 14.35 -3.71
C LYS A 46 4.87 14.95 -2.72
N GLU A 47 4.49 15.06 -1.45
CA GLU A 47 5.38 15.55 -0.39
C GLU A 47 6.67 14.71 -0.29
N ARG A 48 6.54 13.39 -0.45
CA ARG A 48 7.66 12.44 -0.42
C ARG A 48 8.43 12.34 -1.74
N ASN A 49 8.07 13.11 -2.77
CA ASN A 49 8.64 13.01 -4.13
C ASN A 49 8.60 11.58 -4.71
N ALA A 50 7.59 10.79 -4.32
CA ALA A 50 7.41 9.39 -4.69
C ALA A 50 6.38 9.20 -5.84
N VAL A 51 5.86 10.30 -6.39
CA VAL A 51 4.97 10.26 -7.55
C VAL A 51 5.74 9.86 -8.81
N SER A 52 5.34 8.75 -9.42
CA SER A 52 5.96 8.23 -10.64
C SER A 52 4.90 7.72 -11.62
N GLY A 53 5.01 8.11 -12.89
CA GLY A 53 4.14 7.62 -13.98
C GLY A 53 2.82 8.37 -14.15
N GLY A 54 2.63 9.50 -13.45
CA GLY A 54 1.43 10.32 -13.54
C GLY A 54 0.29 9.86 -12.64
N GLU A 55 -0.71 10.71 -12.48
CA GLU A 55 -1.84 10.52 -11.55
C GLU A 55 -2.69 9.29 -11.90
N GLU A 56 -3.03 9.11 -13.17
CA GLU A 56 -3.84 7.98 -13.64
C GLU A 56 -3.19 6.62 -13.30
N MET A 57 -1.88 6.50 -13.54
CA MET A 57 -1.12 5.28 -13.25
C MET A 57 -1.04 5.01 -11.74
N LEU A 58 -0.86 6.07 -10.93
CA LEU A 58 -0.90 5.95 -9.48
C LEU A 58 -2.28 5.52 -8.99
N ARG A 59 -3.34 6.03 -9.60
CA ARG A 59 -4.72 5.69 -9.25
C ARG A 59 -5.01 4.22 -9.49
N LEU A 60 -4.61 3.70 -10.65
CA LEU A 60 -4.73 2.27 -10.97
C LEU A 60 -3.95 1.40 -9.98
N ARG A 61 -2.71 1.80 -9.65
CA ARG A 61 -1.90 1.09 -8.66
C ARG A 61 -2.50 1.15 -7.27
N ALA A 62 -2.93 2.32 -6.80
CA ALA A 62 -3.56 2.49 -5.49
C ALA A 62 -4.80 1.61 -5.35
N TYR A 63 -5.63 1.55 -6.40
CA TYR A 63 -6.79 0.66 -6.44
C TYR A 63 -6.39 -0.82 -6.33
N GLU A 64 -5.40 -1.26 -7.11
CA GLU A 64 -4.90 -2.64 -7.04
C GLU A 64 -4.34 -3.00 -5.66
N LYS A 65 -3.57 -2.09 -5.04
CA LYS A 65 -3.04 -2.29 -3.68
C LYS A 65 -4.15 -2.35 -2.65
N LEU A 66 -5.13 -1.46 -2.75
CA LEU A 66 -6.30 -1.43 -1.87
C LEU A 66 -7.10 -2.74 -1.96
N GLN A 67 -7.34 -3.25 -3.17
CA GLN A 67 -8.00 -4.56 -3.35
C GLN A 67 -7.20 -5.68 -2.70
N ASN A 68 -5.87 -5.68 -2.84
CA ASN A 68 -5.01 -6.66 -2.18
C ASN A 68 -5.09 -6.57 -0.64
N LEU A 69 -5.18 -5.37 -0.06
CA LEU A 69 -5.38 -5.19 1.39
C LEU A 69 -6.72 -5.78 1.84
N VAL A 70 -7.78 -5.58 1.06
CA VAL A 70 -9.10 -6.17 1.32
C VAL A 70 -9.06 -7.69 1.25
N THR A 71 -8.46 -8.26 0.20
CA THR A 71 -8.31 -9.72 0.05
C THR A 71 -7.48 -10.34 1.18
N ARG A 72 -6.50 -9.62 1.73
CA ARG A 72 -5.69 -10.08 2.86
C ARG A 72 -6.38 -9.93 4.22
N GLY A 73 -7.59 -9.35 4.27
CA GLY A 73 -8.29 -9.07 5.53
C GLY A 73 -7.60 -7.98 6.36
N LEU A 74 -6.93 -7.03 5.70
CA LEU A 74 -6.26 -5.88 6.33
C LEU A 74 -7.06 -4.58 6.16
N ALA A 75 -7.94 -4.55 5.18
CA ALA A 75 -8.92 -3.49 4.99
C ALA A 75 -10.31 -4.12 4.79
N GLU A 76 -11.34 -3.40 5.20
CA GLU A 76 -12.73 -3.74 4.91
C GLU A 76 -13.24 -2.87 3.76
N LYS A 77 -14.12 -3.42 2.94
CA LYS A 77 -14.79 -2.70 1.85
C LYS A 77 -16.29 -2.72 2.10
N ASP A 78 -16.88 -1.53 2.24
CA ASP A 78 -18.32 -1.34 2.31
C ASP A 78 -18.79 -0.56 1.08
N GLY A 79 -19.42 -1.26 0.12
CA GLY A 79 -19.86 -0.65 -1.13
C GLY A 79 -18.72 -0.02 -1.95
N LYS A 80 -18.62 1.31 -1.89
CA LYS A 80 -17.58 2.14 -2.57
C LYS A 80 -16.56 2.74 -1.61
N GLU A 81 -16.66 2.39 -0.34
CA GLU A 81 -15.86 2.92 0.74
C GLU A 81 -14.98 1.82 1.37
N TYR A 82 -13.90 2.26 2.00
CA TYR A 82 -12.86 1.38 2.52
C TYR A 82 -12.42 1.84 3.89
N ARG A 83 -12.10 0.89 4.77
CA ARG A 83 -11.64 1.16 6.13
C ARG A 83 -10.42 0.30 6.44
N GLY A 84 -9.44 0.87 7.14
CA GLY A 84 -8.33 0.11 7.70
C GLY A 84 -8.75 -0.72 8.92
N LEU A 85 -8.30 -1.97 8.96
CA LEU A 85 -8.46 -2.83 10.14
C LEU A 85 -7.25 -2.66 11.07
N GLU A 86 -7.36 -3.14 12.32
CA GLU A 86 -6.29 -3.03 13.33
C GLU A 86 -4.93 -3.55 12.83
N ARG A 87 -4.98 -4.58 11.97
CA ARG A 87 -3.84 -5.27 11.39
C ARG A 87 -3.23 -4.59 10.16
N ILE A 88 -3.78 -3.47 9.70
CA ILE A 88 -3.38 -2.82 8.44
C ILE A 88 -1.89 -2.45 8.41
N GLN A 89 -1.31 -2.13 9.57
CA GLN A 89 0.11 -1.82 9.72
C GLN A 89 1.03 -2.97 9.29
N GLU A 90 0.57 -4.23 9.33
CA GLU A 90 1.33 -5.40 8.83
C GLU A 90 1.59 -5.35 7.32
N ALA A 91 0.81 -4.57 6.56
CA ALA A 91 1.07 -4.37 5.13
C ALA A 91 2.14 -3.30 4.85
N HIS A 92 2.54 -2.51 5.86
CA HIS A 92 3.59 -1.52 5.69
C HIS A 92 4.90 -2.23 5.32
N SER A 93 5.66 -1.63 4.41
CA SER A 93 6.88 -2.22 3.84
C SER A 93 7.93 -2.54 4.92
N ASP A 94 7.97 -1.75 5.99
CA ASP A 94 8.81 -1.99 7.17
C ASP A 94 8.50 -3.33 7.87
N ASN A 95 7.21 -3.66 8.06
CA ASN A 95 6.77 -4.91 8.68
C ASN A 95 7.01 -6.13 7.77
N LEU A 96 6.83 -5.97 6.46
CA LEU A 96 7.10 -7.02 5.48
C LEU A 96 8.59 -7.39 5.43
N ALA A 97 9.49 -6.42 5.63
CA ALA A 97 10.92 -6.68 5.68
C ALA A 97 11.33 -7.53 6.90
N GLN A 98 10.55 -7.50 8.00
CA GLN A 98 10.81 -8.29 9.20
C GLN A 98 10.30 -9.73 9.14
N GLN A 99 9.37 -10.06 8.23
CA GLN A 99 8.80 -11.41 8.10
C GLN A 99 9.65 -12.37 7.24
N GLU A 100 10.73 -11.90 6.61
CA GLU A 100 11.62 -12.74 5.78
C GLU A 100 12.94 -13.12 6.49
N GLY A 101 13.02 -12.97 7.83
CA GLY A 101 14.19 -13.27 8.68
C GLY A 101 14.15 -14.64 9.35
#